data_AF-A0A852MJZ6-F1
#
_entry.id   AF-A0A852MJZ6-F1
#
_cell.length_a   1.000
_cell.length_b   1.000
_cell.length_c   1.000
_cell.angle_alpha   90.00
_cell.angle_beta   90.00
_cell.angle_gamma   90.00
#
_symmetry.space_group_name_H-M   'P 1'
#
loop_
_entity.id
_entity.type
_entity.pdbx_description
1 polymer ?
#
loop_
_entity_poly.entity_id
_entity_poly.type
_entity_poly.pdbx_seq_one_letter_code
_entity_poly.pdbx_strand_id
1 'polypeptide(L)'
;MWWPTLLALLVPVVVAQQRPERELDTQWELWKKTHGKQYNGQADEVARRLIWEKNLKYINTHNLEHALGVHTFELAMNHLGDMV
;
A
#
# COMPACT_ATOMS: atom_id res chain seq x y z
N MET A 1 -1.93 53.28 -13.44
CA MET A 1 -2.39 52.14 -14.27
C MET A 1 -1.56 50.96 -13.82
N TRP A 2 -2.18 50.10 -13.03
CA TRP A 2 -1.54 49.19 -12.07
C TRP A 2 -1.28 47.86 -12.78
N TRP A 3 -0.01 47.50 -13.00
CA TRP A 3 0.33 46.15 -13.45
C TRP A 3 0.27 45.23 -12.23
N PRO A 4 -0.63 44.23 -12.16
CA PRO A 4 -0.61 43.32 -11.03
C PRO A 4 0.57 42.38 -11.24
N THR A 5 1.54 42.47 -10.35
CA THR A 5 2.61 41.49 -10.16
C THR A 5 1.96 40.14 -9.85
N LEU A 6 1.83 39.28 -10.86
CA LEU A 6 1.58 37.85 -10.66
C LEU A 6 2.90 37.20 -10.24
N LEU A 7 3.29 37.42 -8.99
CA LEU A 7 4.21 36.53 -8.29
C LEU A 7 3.41 35.26 -8.00
N ALA A 8 3.45 34.32 -8.95
CA ALA A 8 2.92 32.99 -8.76
C ALA A 8 3.63 32.37 -7.55
N LEU A 9 2.91 32.28 -6.44
CA LEU A 9 3.38 31.63 -5.22
C LEU A 9 3.59 30.15 -5.57
N LEU A 10 4.83 29.75 -5.84
CA LEU A 10 5.21 28.35 -5.98
C LEU A 10 5.04 27.71 -4.61
N VAL A 11 3.84 27.21 -4.31
CA VAL A 11 3.63 26.28 -3.21
C VAL A 11 4.28 24.97 -3.66
N PRO A 12 5.36 24.51 -3.01
CA PRO A 12 5.85 23.17 -3.29
C PRO A 12 4.72 22.19 -2.95
N VAL A 13 4.21 21.49 -3.96
CA VAL A 13 3.30 20.37 -3.73
C VAL A 13 4.11 19.31 -3.01
N VAL A 14 3.95 19.23 -1.69
CA VAL A 14 4.54 18.16 -0.90
C VAL A 14 3.74 16.91 -1.21
N VAL A 15 4.26 16.08 -2.13
CA VAL A 15 3.70 14.76 -2.39
C VAL A 15 4.05 13.90 -1.17
N ALA A 16 3.06 13.61 -0.34
CA ALA A 16 3.20 12.63 0.74
C ALA A 16 3.46 11.26 0.10
N GLN A 17 4.71 10.81 0.10
CA GLN A 17 5.04 9.46 -0.35
C GLN A 17 4.46 8.46 0.65
N GLN A 18 3.62 7.53 0.16
CA GLN A 18 3.18 6.41 0.99
C GLN A 18 4.41 5.58 1.35
N ARG A 19 4.63 5.40 2.65
CA ARG A 19 5.73 4.60 3.19
C ARG A 19 5.14 3.33 3.79
N PRO A 20 5.86 2.21 3.67
CA PRO A 20 5.42 0.98 4.30
C PRO A 20 5.29 1.10 5.82
N GLU A 21 4.27 0.45 6.39
CA GLU A 21 3.98 0.46 7.82
C GLU A 21 4.99 -0.42 8.57
N ARG A 22 5.80 0.19 9.46
CA ARG A 22 6.85 -0.52 10.21
C ARG A 22 6.33 -1.70 11.05
N GLU A 23 5.10 -1.61 11.53
CA GLU A 23 4.47 -2.68 12.33
C GLU A 23 4.29 -3.98 11.53
N LEU A 24 4.26 -3.88 10.20
CA LEU A 24 4.11 -5.00 9.28
C LEU A 24 5.46 -5.56 8.77
N ASP A 25 6.61 -5.00 9.19
CA ASP A 25 7.94 -5.45 8.76
C ASP A 25 8.10 -6.97 8.92
N THR A 26 7.81 -7.49 10.11
CA THR A 26 7.96 -8.92 10.43
C THR A 26 7.02 -9.79 9.60
N GLN A 27 5.79 -9.33 9.34
CA GLN A 27 4.80 -10.07 8.55
C GLN A 27 5.19 -10.09 7.08
N TRP A 28 5.71 -8.97 6.55
CA TRP A 28 6.23 -8.87 5.20
C TRP A 28 7.40 -9.83 4.97
N GLU A 29 8.39 -9.86 5.87
CA GLU A 29 9.53 -10.77 5.76
C GLU A 29 9.10 -12.24 5.80
N LEU A 30 8.18 -12.59 6.70
CA LEU A 30 7.64 -13.94 6.78
C LEU A 30 6.88 -14.33 5.51
N TRP A 31 6.05 -13.44 4.98
CA TRP A 31 5.27 -13.68 3.76
C TRP A 31 6.19 -13.86 2.54
N LYS A 32 7.21 -12.98 2.37
CA LYS A 32 8.21 -13.12 1.32
C LYS A 32 8.92 -14.48 1.39
N LYS A 33 9.35 -14.88 2.59
CA LYS A 33 10.02 -16.17 2.81
C LYS A 33 9.10 -17.35 2.49
N THR A 34 7.85 -17.28 2.92
CA THR A 34 6.84 -18.33 2.71
C THR A 34 6.55 -18.54 1.23
N HIS A 35 6.54 -17.47 0.42
CA HIS A 35 6.24 -17.51 -1.01
C HIS A 35 7.47 -17.38 -1.93
N GLY A 36 8.68 -17.44 -1.38
CA GLY A 36 9.92 -17.38 -2.16
C GLY A 36 10.13 -16.09 -2.95
N LYS A 37 9.62 -14.95 -2.46
CA LYS A 37 9.64 -13.67 -3.18
C LYS A 37 11.01 -13.02 -3.14
N GLN A 38 11.46 -12.53 -4.28
CA GLN A 38 12.70 -11.77 -4.47
C GLN A 38 12.43 -10.62 -5.42
N TYR A 39 13.04 -9.46 -5.17
CA TYR A 39 12.78 -8.22 -5.90
C TYR A 39 14.07 -7.56 -6.36
N ASN A 40 13.97 -6.77 -7.43
CA ASN A 40 15.12 -6.12 -8.05
C ASN A 40 15.47 -4.81 -7.33
N GLY A 41 16.00 -4.95 -6.12
CA GLY A 41 16.45 -3.84 -5.28
C GLY A 41 15.33 -3.18 -4.47
N GLN A 42 15.72 -2.17 -3.68
CA GLN A 42 14.87 -1.58 -2.65
C GLN A 42 13.63 -0.87 -3.21
N ALA A 43 13.73 -0.22 -4.38
CA ALA A 43 12.61 0.50 -4.97
C ALA A 43 11.48 -0.46 -5.41
N ASP A 44 11.82 -1.58 -6.06
CA ASP A 44 10.86 -2.62 -6.44
C ASP A 44 10.25 -3.25 -5.18
N GLU A 45 11.07 -3.61 -4.20
CA GLU A 45 10.56 -4.18 -2.94
C GLU A 45 9.59 -3.24 -2.21
N VAL A 46 9.91 -1.94 -2.13
CA VAL A 46 9.00 -0.95 -1.51
C VAL A 46 7.70 -0.84 -2.29
N ALA A 47 7.75 -0.81 -3.62
CA ALA A 47 6.53 -0.79 -4.44
C ALA A 47 5.66 -2.03 -4.21
N ARG A 48 6.27 -3.22 -4.16
CA ARG A 48 5.60 -4.51 -3.91
C ARG A 48 5.01 -4.57 -2.51
N ARG A 49 5.73 -4.05 -1.53
CA ARG A 49 5.27 -3.97 -0.15
C ARG A 49 4.05 -3.05 -0.01
N LEU A 50 4.03 -1.91 -0.69
CA LEU A 50 2.87 -1.01 -0.67
C LEU A 50 1.62 -1.67 -1.27
N ILE A 51 1.79 -2.45 -2.33
CA ILE A 51 0.69 -3.25 -2.91
C ILE A 51 0.21 -4.31 -1.92
N TRP A 52 1.14 -5.02 -1.29
CA TRP A 52 0.84 -6.04 -0.29
C TRP A 52 0.09 -5.48 0.92
N GLU A 53 0.50 -4.33 1.47
CA GLU A 53 -0.19 -3.68 2.59
C GLU A 53 -1.59 -3.20 2.17
N LYS A 54 -1.74 -2.68 0.95
CA LYS A 54 -3.06 -2.33 0.39
C LYS A 54 -3.98 -3.54 0.30
N ASN A 55 -3.47 -4.68 -0.19
CA ASN A 55 -4.24 -5.92 -0.32
C ASN A 55 -4.57 -6.52 1.06
N LEU A 56 -3.66 -6.43 2.03
CA LEU A 56 -3.92 -6.84 3.41
C LEU A 56 -5.07 -6.03 4.02
N LYS A 57 -5.05 -4.71 3.82
CA LYS A 57 -6.14 -3.83 4.28
C LYS A 57 -7.47 -4.19 3.62
N TYR A 58 -7.47 -4.45 2.31
CA TYR A 58 -8.66 -4.87 1.59
C TYR A 58 -9.24 -6.17 2.15
N ILE A 59 -8.39 -7.19 2.37
CA ILE A 59 -8.79 -8.46 2.97
C ILE A 59 -9.43 -8.25 4.35
N ASN A 60 -8.81 -7.44 5.21
CA ASN A 60 -9.32 -7.16 6.55
C ASN A 60 -10.69 -6.47 6.51
N THR A 61 -10.87 -5.47 5.65
CA THR A 61 -12.16 -4.78 5.48
C THR A 61 -13.22 -5.73 4.93
N HIS A 62 -12.92 -6.49 3.88
CA HIS A 62 -13.85 -7.47 3.31
C HIS A 62 -14.28 -8.52 4.34
N ASN A 63 -13.35 -9.05 5.14
CA ASN A 63 -13.68 -10.07 6.13
C ASN A 63 -14.47 -9.50 7.32
N LEU A 64 -14.25 -8.22 7.68
CA LEU A 64 -15.12 -7.53 8.62
C LEU A 64 -16.56 -7.39 8.07
N GLU A 65 -16.69 -7.03 6.80
CA GLU A 65 -17.98 -6.96 6.11
C GLU A 65 -18.64 -8.35 6.00
N HIS A 66 -17.86 -9.41 5.76
CA HIS A 66 -18.34 -10.80 5.81
C HIS A 66 -18.89 -11.17 7.19
N ALA A 67 -18.17 -10.82 8.27
CA ALA A 67 -18.63 -11.06 9.63
C ALA A 67 -19.93 -10.31 9.98
N LEU A 68 -20.23 -9.21 9.28
CA LEU A 68 -21.49 -8.46 9.36
C LEU A 68 -22.57 -9.00 8.39
N GLY A 69 -22.30 -10.06 7.64
CA GLY A 69 -23.23 -10.70 6.71
C GLY A 69 -23.35 -10.02 5.34
N VAL A 70 -22.46 -9.09 5.00
CA VAL A 70 -22.48 -8.39 3.69
C VAL A 70 -21.98 -9.31 2.56
N HIS A 71 -20.96 -10.13 2.85
CA HIS A 71 -20.37 -11.08 1.91
C HIS A 71 -20.63 -12.50 2.35
N THR A 72 -20.63 -13.44 1.41
CA THR A 72 -20.85 -14.87 1.68
C THR A 72 -19.56 -15.69 1.75
N PHE A 73 -18.40 -15.05 1.65
CA PHE A 73 -17.09 -15.69 1.66
C PHE A 73 -16.06 -14.79 2.34
N GLU A 74 -14.90 -15.37 2.67
CA GLU A 74 -13.74 -14.68 3.22
C GLU A 74 -12.58 -14.67 2.24
N LEU A 75 -11.67 -13.72 2.44
CA LEU A 75 -10.40 -13.62 1.74
C LEU A 75 -9.24 -13.95 2.67
N ALA A 76 -8.13 -14.38 2.10
CA ALA A 76 -6.89 -14.58 2.83
C ALA A 76 -5.70 -14.11 1.99
N MET A 77 -4.66 -13.64 2.68
CA MET A 77 -3.42 -13.25 2.03
C MET A 77 -2.78 -14.48 1.38
N ASN A 78 -2.37 -14.36 0.12
CA ASN A 78 -1.79 -15.46 -0.66
C ASN A 78 -0.57 -15.00 -1.47
N HIS A 79 -0.03 -15.86 -2.32
CA HIS A 79 1.18 -15.60 -3.11
C HIS A 79 1.05 -14.47 -4.15
N LEU A 80 -0.18 -14.04 -4.47
CA LEU A 80 -0.49 -12.91 -5.35
C LEU A 80 -0.65 -11.59 -4.57
N GLY A 81 -0.37 -11.59 -3.26
CA GLY A 81 -0.58 -10.44 -2.39
C GLY A 81 0.14 -9.16 -2.81
N ASP A 82 1.25 -9.26 -3.54
CA ASP A 82 2.07 -8.15 -4.05
C ASP A 82 1.72 -7.71 -5.48
N MET A 83 0.56 -8.15 -6.01
CA MET A 83 0.10 -7.84 -7.36
C MET A 83 -1.06 -6.83 -7.37
N VAL A 84 -1.14 -6.04 -8.45
CA VAL A 84 -2.16 -5.00 -8.71
C VAL A 84 -3.40 -5.63 -9.33
#